data_AF-A0A949SI22-F1
#
_entry.id   AF-A0A949SI22-F1
#
_cell.length_a   1.000
_cell.length_b   1.000
_cell.length_c   1.000
_cell.angle_alpha   90.00
_cell.angle_beta   90.00
_cell.angle_gamma   90.00
#
_symmetry.space_group_name_H-M   'P 1'
#
loop_
_entity.id
_entity.type
_entity.pdbx_description
1 polymer ?
#
loop_
_entity_poly.entity_id
_entity_poly.type
_entity_poly.pdbx_seq_one_letter_code
_entity_poly.pdbx_strand_id
1 'polypeptide(L)'
;MTKLFLSIAVFAISSITMAQNESRMLSDFNALKISSAFTVELIQGNSNQVEISGVPEEFLPNLATEVTDQVLNIYAKGKIKAEKDMIIKLTFVNLDKMDISGASLLKNTESLNFKSIELKTSGASSIDLNLNAQVLALKSSGASSVKLEGAAQEFNLDVSGATDLKAGKLAATTVVVKASGASDLTINATTEINGTVSGASDLKVLGSPTTNNVKTSGASSINSNENVKVNVGSSKVLVEGDDITITGVANSDVKVVNDTTKIRMGRTNVLIISDSVSITRTPKKRRNHWAGIDLGINGFVNNNGSFNLNHDISLEQTSPKKVTQFMELDYAKSWVFSLNFYEHFFKIYQHRFGLVTGLGLEYNNYELKHNVRLIEDGGAFVSNTINNFNENYTWGLVDTNVSFSKNRFKTFYINAPLLFEINTGDHKNKSFHLSAGAIFGYKFTTRMKYKYKDNGDEQKVKDNSDFNTNPFKVALTVRAGVGWLNLFATYNLTPLFESGRGPELYPFSVGVTLLGF
;
A
#
# COMPACT_ATOMS: atom_id res chain seq x y z
N MET A 1 2.82 57.50 76.22
CA MET A 1 3.62 57.43 74.97
C MET A 1 3.74 55.94 74.66
N THR A 2 3.18 55.34 73.61
CA THR A 2 3.18 55.70 72.19
C THR A 2 2.18 54.79 71.44
N LYS A 3 1.34 55.39 70.59
CA LYS A 3 0.81 54.96 69.24
C LYS A 3 0.15 53.57 69.12
N LEU A 4 -1.17 53.48 68.93
CA LEU A 4 -1.99 53.71 67.71
C LEU A 4 -1.73 52.68 66.60
N PHE A 5 -2.72 51.83 66.29
CA PHE A 5 -3.23 51.62 64.93
C PHE A 5 -4.66 51.06 64.96
N LEU A 6 -5.55 51.84 64.35
CA LEU A 6 -6.93 51.55 64.02
C LEU A 6 -6.96 50.90 62.62
N SER A 7 -7.61 49.74 62.47
CA SER A 7 -7.93 49.17 61.16
C SER A 7 -9.42 48.85 61.11
N ILE A 8 -10.17 49.75 60.45
CA ILE A 8 -11.56 49.54 60.04
C ILE A 8 -11.50 48.70 58.76
N ALA A 9 -11.98 47.46 58.82
CA ALA A 9 -12.24 46.64 57.63
C ALA A 9 -13.70 46.86 57.20
N VAL A 10 -13.89 47.68 56.16
CA VAL A 10 -15.15 47.75 55.41
C VAL A 10 -15.18 46.53 54.49
N PHE A 11 -15.98 45.52 54.84
CA PHE A 11 -16.32 44.44 53.92
C PHE A 11 -17.33 44.97 52.90
N ALA A 12 -16.88 45.22 51.68
CA ALA A 12 -17.76 45.34 50.52
C ALA A 12 -18.29 43.94 50.19
N ILE A 13 -19.54 43.66 50.55
CA ILE A 13 -20.25 42.46 50.09
C ILE A 13 -20.64 42.72 48.64
N SER A 14 -19.80 42.28 47.71
CA SER A 14 -20.22 42.07 46.33
C SER A 14 -21.17 40.87 46.33
N SER A 15 -22.46 41.11 46.14
CA SER A 15 -23.45 40.06 45.92
C SER A 15 -23.05 39.26 44.68
N ILE A 16 -22.52 38.07 44.88
CA ILE A 16 -22.42 37.07 43.82
C ILE A 16 -23.83 36.53 43.68
N THR A 17 -24.57 36.99 42.67
CA THR A 17 -25.80 36.35 42.24
C THR A 17 -25.43 34.94 41.75
N MET A 18 -25.73 33.94 42.56
CA MET A 18 -25.68 32.54 42.12
C MET A 18 -26.96 32.27 41.33
N ALA A 19 -26.84 31.73 40.12
CA ALA A 19 -27.98 31.22 39.38
C ALA A 19 -28.75 30.22 40.27
N GLN A 20 -30.03 30.51 40.52
CA GLN A 20 -30.88 29.68 41.38
C GLN A 20 -31.78 28.79 40.53
N ASN A 21 -32.03 27.57 41.01
CA ASN A 21 -32.96 26.64 40.36
C ASN A 21 -34.41 26.94 40.82
N GLU A 22 -35.33 27.15 39.89
CA GLU A 22 -36.77 27.29 40.17
C GLU A 22 -37.49 26.01 39.74
N SER A 23 -38.38 25.50 40.59
CA SER A 23 -39.20 24.32 40.30
C SER A 23 -40.68 24.68 40.29
N ARG A 24 -41.40 24.27 39.23
CA ARG A 24 -42.82 24.54 39.03
C ARG A 24 -43.57 23.25 38.75
N MET A 25 -44.58 22.96 39.57
CA MET A 25 -45.53 21.88 39.29
C MET A 25 -46.48 22.30 38.18
N LEU A 26 -46.82 21.36 37.29
CA LEU A 26 -47.71 21.60 36.16
C LEU A 26 -48.98 20.75 36.29
N SER A 27 -50.09 21.29 35.81
CA SER A 27 -51.30 20.51 35.56
C SER A 27 -51.08 19.54 34.39
N ASP A 28 -52.04 18.63 34.17
CA ASP A 28 -51.93 17.65 33.08
C ASP A 28 -51.93 18.28 31.69
N PHE A 29 -51.06 17.76 30.83
CA PHE A 29 -50.94 18.11 29.42
C PHE A 29 -50.51 16.88 28.62
N ASN A 30 -50.78 16.89 27.32
CA ASN A 30 -50.30 15.89 26.38
C ASN A 30 -49.64 16.50 25.14
N ALA A 31 -49.52 17.83 25.08
CA ALA A 31 -48.80 18.53 24.03
C ALA A 31 -47.81 19.54 24.61
N LEU A 32 -46.68 19.70 23.94
CA LEU A 32 -45.65 20.67 24.26
C LEU A 32 -45.53 21.70 23.14
N LYS A 33 -45.46 22.98 23.48
CA LYS A 33 -45.17 24.06 22.54
C LYS A 33 -44.07 24.97 23.08
N ILE A 34 -42.99 25.12 22.30
CA ILE A 34 -41.87 26.01 22.61
C ILE A 34 -41.80 27.08 21.51
N SER A 35 -41.78 28.36 21.91
CA SER A 35 -41.81 29.49 20.96
C SER A 35 -40.78 30.58 21.24
N SER A 36 -39.74 30.27 21.98
CA SER A 36 -38.62 31.18 22.27
C SER A 36 -37.31 30.41 22.36
N ALA A 37 -36.19 31.12 22.28
CA ALA A 37 -34.85 30.54 22.21
C ALA A 37 -34.43 29.91 23.55
N PHE A 38 -34.89 28.68 23.79
CA PHE A 38 -34.64 27.91 24.99
C PHE A 38 -34.03 26.55 24.68
N THR A 39 -33.21 26.06 25.60
CA THR A 39 -32.80 24.64 25.65
C THR A 39 -33.70 23.91 26.63
N VAL A 40 -34.45 22.92 26.13
CA VAL A 40 -35.35 22.09 26.93
C VAL A 40 -34.87 20.64 26.92
N GLU A 41 -34.67 20.07 28.10
CA GLU A 41 -34.33 18.67 28.30
C GLU A 41 -35.56 17.90 28.80
N LEU A 42 -35.95 16.87 28.06
CA LEU A 42 -37.12 16.04 28.33
C LEU A 42 -36.75 14.85 29.22
N ILE A 43 -37.60 14.59 30.22
CA ILE A 43 -37.52 13.44 31.12
C ILE A 43 -38.92 12.82 31.21
N GLN A 44 -39.06 11.56 30.81
CA GLN A 44 -40.34 10.85 30.97
C GLN A 44 -40.41 10.26 32.38
N GLY A 45 -41.49 10.54 33.11
CA GLY A 45 -41.64 10.15 34.51
C GLY A 45 -43.11 10.02 34.94
N ASN A 46 -43.35 10.06 36.24
CA ASN A 46 -44.69 9.84 36.83
C ASN A 46 -45.38 11.13 37.28
N SER A 47 -44.82 12.30 36.97
CA SER A 47 -45.37 13.62 37.33
C SER A 47 -45.04 14.65 36.26
N ASN A 48 -45.80 15.74 36.26
CA ASN A 48 -45.63 16.88 35.36
C ASN A 48 -44.97 18.04 36.13
N GLN A 49 -43.75 18.42 35.75
CA GLN A 49 -42.97 19.45 36.45
C GLN A 49 -41.94 20.07 35.51
N VAL A 50 -41.61 21.34 35.76
CA VAL A 50 -40.48 22.02 35.14
C VAL A 50 -39.47 22.48 36.19
N GLU A 51 -38.19 22.24 35.92
CA GLU A 51 -37.06 22.82 36.65
C GLU A 51 -36.28 23.77 35.74
N ILE A 52 -36.07 25.00 36.18
CA ILE A 52 -35.42 26.08 35.43
C ILE A 52 -34.09 26.40 36.12
N SER A 53 -33.01 26.43 35.37
CA SER A 53 -31.67 26.82 35.82
C SER A 53 -31.08 27.90 34.91
N GLY A 54 -30.10 28.66 35.41
CA GLY A 54 -29.33 29.63 34.60
C GLY A 54 -30.12 30.88 34.19
N VAL A 55 -31.11 31.28 34.98
CA VAL A 55 -31.89 32.52 34.79
C VAL A 55 -31.85 33.33 36.10
N PRO A 56 -31.42 34.61 36.09
CA PRO A 56 -31.46 35.44 37.28
C PRO A 56 -32.90 35.69 37.76
N GLU A 57 -33.09 35.82 39.08
CA GLU A 57 -34.40 35.93 39.73
C GLU A 57 -35.29 37.04 39.13
N GLU A 58 -34.70 38.19 38.82
CA GLU A 58 -35.36 39.34 38.21
C GLU A 58 -35.95 39.07 36.81
N PHE A 59 -35.48 38.02 36.12
CA PHE A 59 -35.95 37.61 34.80
C PHE A 59 -36.81 36.33 34.81
N LEU A 60 -36.85 35.57 35.91
CA LEU A 60 -37.67 34.35 36.03
C LEU A 60 -39.16 34.56 35.70
N PRO A 61 -39.82 35.67 36.10
CA PRO A 61 -41.22 35.92 35.75
C PRO A 61 -41.48 36.11 34.26
N ASN A 62 -40.44 36.44 33.47
CA ASN A 62 -40.55 36.60 32.04
C ASN A 62 -40.53 35.26 31.30
N LEU A 63 -40.11 34.16 31.94
CA LEU A 63 -40.17 32.80 31.40
C LEU A 63 -41.50 32.17 31.80
N ALA A 64 -42.42 32.03 30.85
CA ALA A 64 -43.73 31.45 31.06
C ALA A 64 -43.73 29.93 30.82
N THR A 65 -44.39 29.18 31.72
CA THR A 65 -44.63 27.74 31.64
C THR A 65 -46.10 27.51 31.98
N GLU A 66 -46.97 27.63 30.98
CA GLU A 66 -48.43 27.71 31.17
C GLU A 66 -49.13 26.58 30.42
N VAL A 67 -49.98 25.83 31.12
CA VAL A 67 -50.81 24.80 30.49
C VAL A 67 -52.15 25.42 30.11
N THR A 68 -52.45 25.43 28.81
CA THR A 68 -53.74 25.87 28.26
C THR A 68 -54.23 24.82 27.25
N ASP A 69 -55.50 24.41 27.36
CA ASP A 69 -56.10 23.38 26.50
C ASP A 69 -55.27 22.08 26.37
N GLN A 70 -54.69 21.61 27.49
CA GLN A 70 -53.79 20.44 27.57
C GLN A 70 -52.46 20.60 26.79
N VAL A 71 -52.11 21.83 26.41
CA VAL A 71 -50.81 22.19 25.81
C VAL A 71 -49.97 22.93 26.83
N LEU A 72 -48.79 22.41 27.16
CA LEU A 72 -47.77 23.16 27.89
C LEU A 72 -47.09 24.15 26.95
N ASN A 73 -47.24 25.44 27.22
CA ASN A 73 -46.62 26.53 26.49
C ASN A 73 -45.39 27.03 27.25
N ILE A 74 -44.22 26.98 26.61
CA ILE A 74 -42.95 27.52 27.12
C ILE A 74 -42.50 28.67 26.21
N TYR A 75 -42.52 29.90 26.73
CA TYR A 75 -42.23 31.11 25.96
C TYR A 75 -41.75 32.28 26.83
N ALA A 76 -41.16 33.29 26.20
CA ALA A 76 -40.77 34.52 26.87
C ALA A 76 -41.89 35.58 26.77
N LYS A 77 -42.34 36.13 27.91
CA LYS A 77 -43.26 37.29 27.98
C LYS A 77 -42.55 38.63 27.77
N GLY A 78 -41.23 38.65 27.77
CA GLY A 78 -40.40 39.85 27.68
C GLY A 78 -38.91 39.52 27.51
N LYS A 79 -38.03 40.46 27.87
CA LYS A 79 -36.58 40.22 27.82
C LYS A 79 -36.18 39.21 28.90
N ILE A 80 -35.42 38.19 28.51
CA ILE A 80 -34.80 37.23 29.42
C ILE A 80 -33.29 37.33 29.22
N LYS A 81 -32.55 37.44 30.33
CA LYS A 81 -31.09 37.32 30.32
C LYS A 81 -30.72 35.87 30.62
N ALA A 82 -30.41 35.11 29.58
CA ALA A 82 -29.92 33.74 29.71
C ALA A 82 -28.46 33.74 30.18
N GLU A 83 -28.14 32.94 31.20
CA GLU A 83 -26.75 32.60 31.53
C GLU A 83 -26.23 31.44 30.66
N LYS A 84 -24.93 31.16 30.75
CA LYS A 84 -24.24 30.21 29.87
C LYS A 84 -24.81 28.79 29.94
N ASP A 85 -25.46 28.44 31.05
CA ASP A 85 -26.00 27.13 31.42
C ASP A 85 -27.52 27.14 31.56
N MET A 86 -28.22 28.11 30.96
CA MET A 86 -29.68 28.15 30.98
C MET A 86 -30.28 26.86 30.39
N ILE A 87 -31.05 26.14 31.21
CA ILE A 87 -31.72 24.90 30.81
C ILE A 87 -33.07 24.80 31.51
N ILE A 88 -34.05 24.27 30.78
CA ILE A 88 -35.37 23.93 31.30
C ILE A 88 -35.48 22.41 31.25
N LYS A 89 -35.50 21.75 32.41
CA LYS A 89 -35.79 20.31 32.48
C LYS A 89 -37.30 20.13 32.62
N LEU A 90 -37.89 19.40 31.69
CA LEU A 90 -39.31 19.11 31.66
C LEU A 90 -39.52 17.63 31.95
N THR A 91 -40.08 17.34 33.12
CA THR A 91 -40.59 16.01 33.47
C THR A 91 -42.04 15.91 33.05
N PHE A 92 -42.40 14.86 32.30
CA PHE A 92 -43.76 14.66 31.78
C PHE A 92 -44.19 13.20 31.88
N VAL A 93 -45.50 12.97 31.95
CA VAL A 93 -46.08 11.62 31.97
C VAL A 93 -46.23 11.05 30.56
N ASN A 94 -46.92 11.78 29.66
CA ASN A 94 -47.09 11.39 28.26
C ASN A 94 -47.14 12.63 27.35
N LEU A 95 -46.72 12.48 26.10
CA LEU A 95 -46.85 13.50 25.06
C LEU A 95 -47.29 12.84 23.76
N ASP A 96 -48.27 13.45 23.11
CA ASP A 96 -48.77 13.09 21.79
C ASP A 96 -48.24 14.06 20.72
N LYS A 97 -47.80 15.26 21.12
CA LYS A 97 -47.30 16.29 20.20
C LYS A 97 -46.25 17.21 20.82
N MET A 98 -45.25 17.60 20.01
CA MET A 98 -44.25 18.62 20.33
C MET A 98 -44.14 19.62 19.18
N ASP A 99 -44.44 20.90 19.41
CA ASP A 99 -44.34 22.00 18.43
C ASP A 99 -43.21 22.97 18.82
N ILE A 100 -42.11 22.90 18.09
CA ILE A 100 -40.84 23.54 18.45
C ILE A 100 -40.52 24.65 17.45
N SER A 101 -40.38 25.87 17.97
CA SER A 101 -40.13 27.09 17.20
C SER A 101 -39.26 28.09 17.95
N GLY A 102 -38.82 29.16 17.27
CA GLY A 102 -38.14 30.29 17.91
C GLY A 102 -36.67 30.06 18.26
N ALA A 103 -35.92 29.32 17.45
CA ALA A 103 -34.49 29.01 17.67
C ALA A 103 -34.23 28.25 18.98
N SER A 104 -35.12 27.30 19.29
CA SER A 104 -35.05 26.42 20.45
C SER A 104 -34.30 25.12 20.15
N LEU A 105 -33.75 24.51 21.20
CA LEU A 105 -33.17 23.17 21.20
C LEU A 105 -33.97 22.27 22.15
N LEU A 106 -34.53 21.19 21.61
CA LEU A 106 -35.17 20.13 22.39
C LEU A 106 -34.26 18.89 22.42
N LYS A 107 -34.01 18.33 23.61
CA LYS A 107 -33.16 17.14 23.77
C LYS A 107 -33.64 16.20 24.87
N ASN A 108 -33.13 14.97 24.89
CA ASN A 108 -33.24 14.05 26.03
C ASN A 108 -31.96 13.23 26.22
N THR A 109 -31.74 12.75 27.44
CA THR A 109 -30.62 11.87 27.77
C THR A 109 -31.04 10.40 27.77
N GLU A 110 -32.20 10.08 28.34
CA GLU A 110 -32.74 8.72 28.44
C GLU A 110 -33.82 8.46 27.39
N SER A 111 -33.93 7.24 26.86
CA SER A 111 -34.87 6.90 25.78
C SER A 111 -36.34 7.13 26.19
N LEU A 112 -37.07 7.91 25.38
CA LEU A 112 -38.48 8.22 25.59
C LEU A 112 -39.37 7.19 24.89
N ASN A 113 -40.51 6.82 25.46
CA ASN A 113 -41.40 5.80 24.90
C ASN A 113 -42.79 6.38 24.59
N PHE A 114 -43.23 6.20 23.35
CA PHE A 114 -44.50 6.74 22.85
C PHE A 114 -45.32 5.67 22.13
N LYS A 115 -46.64 5.76 22.24
CA LYS A 115 -47.51 5.04 21.31
C LYS A 115 -47.51 5.75 19.95
N SER A 116 -47.83 7.04 19.97
CA SER A 116 -47.81 7.92 18.80
C SER A 116 -47.28 9.28 19.21
N ILE A 117 -46.39 9.88 18.42
CA ILE A 117 -45.85 11.21 18.71
C ILE A 117 -45.69 12.02 17.41
N GLU A 118 -46.24 13.24 17.38
CA GLU A 118 -46.01 14.21 16.31
C GLU A 118 -44.97 15.26 16.74
N LEU A 119 -43.84 15.29 16.04
CA LEU A 119 -42.82 16.32 16.13
C LEU A 119 -43.05 17.36 15.03
N LYS A 120 -43.25 18.61 15.41
CA LYS A 120 -43.39 19.73 14.48
C LYS A 120 -42.28 20.74 14.73
N THR A 121 -41.61 21.15 13.66
CA THR A 121 -40.58 22.20 13.70
C THR A 121 -40.92 23.33 12.74
N SER A 122 -40.71 24.56 13.20
CA SER A 122 -40.80 25.76 12.36
C SER A 122 -39.73 26.78 12.73
N GLY A 123 -39.13 27.43 11.72
CA GLY A 123 -37.99 28.33 11.91
C GLY A 123 -36.66 27.61 12.18
N ALA A 124 -35.70 28.33 12.79
CA ALA A 124 -34.32 27.89 13.06
C ALA A 124 -34.16 26.95 14.27
N SER A 125 -35.05 25.96 14.43
CA SER A 125 -35.11 25.09 15.61
C SER A 125 -34.32 23.79 15.44
N SER A 126 -33.88 23.22 16.57
CA SER A 126 -33.13 21.97 16.65
C SER A 126 -33.81 20.94 17.56
N ILE A 127 -33.83 19.68 17.13
CA ILE A 127 -34.32 18.53 17.91
C ILE A 127 -33.21 17.48 17.94
N ASP A 128 -32.84 16.97 19.13
CA ASP A 128 -31.93 15.82 19.29
C ASP A 128 -32.56 14.82 20.27
N LEU A 129 -33.29 13.83 19.74
CA LEU A 129 -34.05 12.90 20.56
C LEU A 129 -33.63 11.44 20.40
N ASN A 130 -33.62 10.71 21.51
CA ASN A 130 -33.60 9.25 21.57
C ASN A 130 -34.99 8.76 22.01
N LEU A 131 -35.72 8.07 21.13
CA LEU A 131 -37.10 7.64 21.40
C LEU A 131 -37.46 6.30 20.76
N ASN A 132 -38.47 5.64 21.34
CA ASN A 132 -39.16 4.49 20.78
C ASN A 132 -40.63 4.83 20.55
N ALA A 133 -41.16 4.57 19.35
CA ALA A 133 -42.56 4.85 19.03
C ALA A 133 -43.22 3.77 18.17
N GLN A 134 -44.53 3.56 18.29
CA GLN A 134 -45.25 2.81 17.24
C GLN A 134 -45.42 3.70 16.02
N VAL A 135 -45.90 4.93 16.20
CA VAL A 135 -46.03 5.92 15.13
C VAL A 135 -45.26 7.18 15.48
N LEU A 136 -44.28 7.52 14.65
CA LEU A 136 -43.54 8.78 14.73
C LEU A 136 -43.88 9.61 13.50
N ALA A 137 -44.33 10.85 13.71
CA ALA A 137 -44.54 11.80 12.62
C ALA A 137 -43.61 13.00 12.79
N LEU A 138 -42.86 13.36 11.76
CA LEU A 138 -42.07 14.59 11.71
C LEU A 138 -42.62 15.52 10.63
N LYS A 139 -43.04 16.72 11.04
CA LYS A 139 -43.45 17.81 10.16
C LYS A 139 -42.47 18.96 10.27
N SER A 140 -41.77 19.29 9.19
CA SER A 140 -40.80 20.41 9.17
C SER A 140 -41.06 21.34 7.99
N SER A 141 -41.12 22.64 8.27
CA SER A 141 -41.44 23.68 7.28
C SER A 141 -40.45 24.86 7.30
N GLY A 142 -39.36 24.78 8.08
CA GLY A 142 -38.38 25.84 8.26
C GLY A 142 -36.93 25.37 8.08
N ALA A 143 -35.98 26.23 8.45
CA ALA A 143 -34.55 25.89 8.48
C ALA A 143 -34.21 25.09 9.74
N SER A 144 -34.52 23.80 9.79
CA SER A 144 -34.46 23.01 11.03
C SER A 144 -33.42 21.89 10.97
N SER A 145 -32.82 21.56 12.11
CA SER A 145 -31.91 20.43 12.28
C SER A 145 -32.54 19.41 13.21
N VAL A 146 -32.74 18.18 12.74
CA VAL A 146 -33.44 17.14 13.50
C VAL A 146 -32.58 15.89 13.54
N LYS A 147 -32.22 15.44 14.74
CA LYS A 147 -31.48 14.20 14.99
C LYS A 147 -32.34 13.27 15.82
N LEU A 148 -32.56 12.06 15.31
CA LEU A 148 -33.41 11.05 15.95
C LEU A 148 -32.65 9.73 16.04
N GLU A 149 -32.67 9.12 17.21
CA GLU A 149 -32.09 7.81 17.51
C GLU A 149 -33.15 6.91 18.19
N GLY A 150 -32.99 5.58 18.14
CA GLY A 150 -33.91 4.62 18.77
C GLY A 150 -34.66 3.74 17.76
N ALA A 151 -35.95 3.52 17.95
CA ALA A 151 -36.76 2.65 17.08
C ALA A 151 -38.18 3.18 16.80
N ALA A 152 -38.70 2.90 15.60
CA ALA A 152 -40.09 3.17 15.27
C ALA A 152 -40.73 2.03 14.46
N GLN A 153 -42.02 1.76 14.63
CA GLN A 153 -42.71 0.85 13.72
C GLN A 153 -43.04 1.59 12.40
N GLU A 154 -43.65 2.76 12.49
CA GLU A 154 -43.98 3.62 11.35
C GLU A 154 -43.38 5.02 11.55
N PHE A 155 -42.63 5.49 10.56
CA PHE A 155 -42.04 6.83 10.55
C PHE A 155 -42.56 7.65 9.35
N ASN A 156 -43.38 8.65 9.63
CA ASN A 156 -43.99 9.54 8.66
C ASN A 156 -43.25 10.87 8.60
N LEU A 157 -42.73 11.21 7.42
CA LEU A 157 -41.97 12.43 7.16
C LEU A 157 -42.75 13.35 6.22
N ASP A 158 -42.97 14.58 6.66
CA ASP A 158 -43.52 15.66 5.83
C ASP A 158 -42.62 16.90 5.96
N VAL A 159 -41.78 17.12 4.96
CA VAL A 159 -40.72 18.12 4.95
C VAL A 159 -40.90 19.03 3.75
N SER A 160 -41.00 20.34 3.99
CA SER A 160 -41.25 21.35 2.95
C SER A 160 -40.22 22.51 2.92
N GLY A 161 -39.22 22.50 3.82
CA GLY A 161 -38.26 23.58 4.02
C GLY A 161 -36.78 23.17 3.90
N ALA A 162 -35.89 24.01 4.43
CA ALA A 162 -34.45 23.76 4.49
C ALA A 162 -34.07 22.89 5.70
N THR A 163 -34.46 21.62 5.66
CA THR A 163 -34.34 20.70 6.80
C THR A 163 -33.16 19.75 6.62
N ASP A 164 -32.31 19.65 7.65
CA ASP A 164 -31.29 18.59 7.79
C ASP A 164 -31.82 17.55 8.80
N LEU A 165 -32.16 16.35 8.32
CA LEU A 165 -32.65 15.24 9.12
C LEU A 165 -31.59 14.14 9.22
N LYS A 166 -31.14 13.84 10.44
CA LYS A 166 -30.22 12.75 10.79
C LYS A 166 -30.93 11.70 11.64
N ALA A 167 -31.66 10.81 10.98
CA ALA A 167 -32.37 9.69 11.58
C ALA A 167 -31.77 8.32 11.20
N GLY A 168 -30.49 8.26 10.80
CA GLY A 168 -29.83 7.01 10.42
C GLY A 168 -29.69 5.99 11.57
N LYS A 169 -29.75 6.46 12.81
CA LYS A 169 -29.73 5.64 14.04
C LYS A 169 -31.12 5.36 14.61
N LEU A 170 -32.18 5.81 13.95
CA LEU A 170 -33.56 5.47 14.28
C LEU A 170 -34.00 4.31 13.38
N ALA A 171 -34.05 3.09 13.90
CA ALA A 171 -34.48 1.93 13.12
C ALA A 171 -36.01 1.94 12.95
N ALA A 172 -36.48 2.32 11.75
CA ALA A 172 -37.91 2.33 11.42
C ALA A 172 -38.30 1.10 10.58
N THR A 173 -39.41 0.43 10.92
CA THR A 173 -39.87 -0.72 10.12
C THR A 173 -40.40 -0.26 8.76
N THR A 174 -41.29 0.73 8.78
CA THR A 174 -41.86 1.37 7.59
C THR A 174 -41.58 2.87 7.63
N VAL A 175 -41.10 3.42 6.52
CA VAL A 175 -40.91 4.87 6.36
C VAL A 175 -41.76 5.41 5.22
N VAL A 176 -42.54 6.45 5.50
CA VAL A 176 -43.28 7.20 4.47
C VAL A 176 -42.69 8.59 4.37
N VAL A 177 -42.15 8.94 3.19
CA VAL A 177 -41.46 10.22 2.98
C VAL A 177 -42.19 11.15 2.01
N LYS A 178 -42.47 12.37 2.44
CA LYS A 178 -42.86 13.48 1.58
C LYS A 178 -41.87 14.62 1.81
N ALA A 179 -41.00 14.84 0.84
CA ALA A 179 -40.02 15.90 0.87
C ALA A 179 -40.20 16.83 -0.33
N SER A 180 -40.26 18.12 -0.05
CA SER A 180 -40.31 19.21 -1.03
C SER A 180 -39.44 20.36 -0.51
N GLY A 181 -38.72 21.05 -1.39
CA GLY A 181 -37.86 22.19 -0.98
C GLY A 181 -36.38 21.92 -1.19
N ALA A 182 -35.56 22.17 -0.16
CA ALA A 182 -34.09 22.03 -0.20
C ALA A 182 -33.61 21.31 1.07
N SER A 183 -33.80 19.99 1.13
CA SER A 183 -33.66 19.22 2.37
C SER A 183 -32.67 18.07 2.21
N ASP A 184 -31.86 17.82 3.24
CA ASP A 184 -30.93 16.70 3.33
C ASP A 184 -31.46 15.69 4.35
N LEU A 185 -31.84 14.50 3.90
CA LEU A 185 -32.53 13.51 4.72
C LEU A 185 -31.72 12.22 4.79
N THR A 186 -31.30 11.80 5.97
CA THR A 186 -30.74 10.46 6.24
C THR A 186 -31.68 9.69 7.15
N ILE A 187 -32.19 8.55 6.67
CA ILE A 187 -33.19 7.71 7.37
C ILE A 187 -32.75 6.25 7.37
N ASN A 188 -33.31 5.42 8.25
CA ASN A 188 -33.05 3.98 8.29
C ASN A 188 -34.36 3.20 8.26
N ALA A 189 -34.60 2.48 7.16
CA ALA A 189 -35.80 1.67 6.94
C ALA A 189 -35.43 0.18 6.88
N THR A 190 -36.11 -0.66 7.65
CA THR A 190 -35.77 -2.09 7.72
C THR A 190 -36.64 -2.97 6.82
N THR A 191 -37.89 -2.60 6.55
CA THR A 191 -38.81 -3.41 5.73
C THR A 191 -39.29 -2.68 4.49
N GLU A 192 -39.79 -1.45 4.63
CA GLU A 192 -40.44 -0.73 3.53
C GLU A 192 -40.17 0.78 3.58
N ILE A 193 -39.95 1.36 2.41
CA ILE A 193 -39.95 2.81 2.21
C ILE A 193 -40.83 3.19 1.01
N ASN A 194 -41.72 4.16 1.23
CA ASN A 194 -42.62 4.71 0.22
C ASN A 194 -42.61 6.24 0.23
N GLY A 195 -42.84 6.89 -0.91
CA GLY A 195 -43.13 8.32 -0.89
C GLY A 195 -42.72 9.13 -2.12
N THR A 196 -42.54 10.42 -1.91
CA THR A 196 -42.16 11.40 -2.93
C THR A 196 -41.09 12.35 -2.41
N VAL A 197 -40.01 12.52 -3.17
CA VAL A 197 -38.95 13.51 -2.91
C VAL A 197 -38.81 14.44 -4.11
N SER A 198 -38.99 15.73 -3.89
CA SER A 198 -39.05 16.74 -4.96
C SER A 198 -38.31 18.02 -4.59
N GLY A 199 -38.01 18.86 -5.59
CA GLY A 199 -37.23 20.10 -5.37
C GLY A 199 -35.73 19.84 -5.48
N ALA A 200 -34.94 20.50 -4.63
CA ALA A 200 -33.50 20.31 -4.47
C ALA A 200 -33.21 19.52 -3.16
N SER A 201 -33.92 18.41 -2.98
CA SER A 201 -33.81 17.57 -1.79
C SER A 201 -33.05 16.27 -2.09
N ASP A 202 -32.19 15.87 -1.15
CA ASP A 202 -31.40 14.63 -1.20
C ASP A 202 -31.86 13.67 -0.10
N LEU A 203 -32.15 12.42 -0.48
CA LEU A 203 -32.57 11.37 0.44
C LEU A 203 -31.54 10.21 0.45
N LYS A 204 -30.89 10.00 1.59
CA LYS A 204 -30.07 8.83 1.88
C LYS A 204 -30.86 7.81 2.70
N VAL A 205 -31.05 6.63 2.13
CA VAL A 205 -31.75 5.52 2.79
C VAL A 205 -30.72 4.51 3.27
N LEU A 206 -30.63 4.36 4.59
CA LEU A 206 -29.91 3.29 5.26
C LEU A 206 -30.84 2.11 5.52
N GLY A 207 -30.26 0.98 5.91
CA GLY A 207 -30.96 -0.29 6.05
C GLY A 207 -31.02 -1.06 4.73
N SER A 208 -31.78 -2.16 4.72
CA SER A 208 -32.01 -2.98 3.52
C SER A 208 -33.51 -3.27 3.39
N PRO A 209 -34.35 -2.25 3.14
CA PRO A 209 -35.79 -2.45 3.03
C PRO A 209 -36.09 -3.34 1.83
N THR A 210 -36.98 -4.31 2.04
CA THR A 210 -37.45 -5.24 1.01
C THR A 210 -38.23 -4.54 -0.12
N THR A 211 -38.86 -3.40 0.17
CA THR A 211 -39.62 -2.61 -0.79
C THR A 211 -39.16 -1.15 -0.76
N ASN A 212 -38.82 -0.61 -1.93
CA ASN A 212 -38.44 0.80 -2.09
C ASN A 212 -39.23 1.41 -3.26
N ASN A 213 -40.24 2.21 -2.94
CA ASN A 213 -41.13 2.86 -3.90
C ASN A 213 -41.20 4.37 -3.62
N VAL A 214 -40.06 5.04 -3.82
CA VAL A 214 -39.94 6.49 -3.72
C VAL A 214 -39.89 7.11 -5.11
N LYS A 215 -40.78 8.07 -5.37
CA LYS A 215 -40.80 8.82 -6.63
C LYS A 215 -39.99 10.12 -6.48
N THR A 216 -39.06 10.35 -7.40
CA THR A 216 -38.27 11.58 -7.46
C THR A 216 -38.74 12.50 -8.60
N SER A 217 -38.63 13.81 -8.41
CA SER A 217 -38.93 14.81 -9.45
C SER A 217 -38.21 16.13 -9.17
N GLY A 218 -37.89 16.90 -10.21
CA GLY A 218 -37.04 18.08 -10.07
C GLY A 218 -35.56 17.72 -10.01
N ALA A 219 -34.79 18.42 -9.18
CA ALA A 219 -33.36 18.19 -8.99
C ALA A 219 -33.07 17.25 -7.79
N SER A 220 -34.02 16.39 -7.41
CA SER A 220 -33.87 15.51 -6.26
C SER A 220 -33.08 14.23 -6.57
N SER A 221 -32.31 13.76 -5.59
CA SER A 221 -31.58 12.49 -5.68
C SER A 221 -31.96 11.53 -4.54
N ILE A 222 -31.86 10.24 -4.82
CA ILE A 222 -32.01 9.18 -3.82
C ILE A 222 -30.81 8.24 -3.91
N ASN A 223 -30.11 8.04 -2.80
CA ASN A 223 -29.03 7.07 -2.67
C ASN A 223 -29.43 6.01 -1.63
N SER A 224 -29.59 4.78 -2.08
CA SER A 224 -29.83 3.61 -1.22
C SER A 224 -28.53 2.83 -1.15
N ASN A 225 -28.01 2.55 0.05
CA ASN A 225 -26.81 1.72 0.20
C ASN A 225 -27.07 0.34 -0.42
N GLU A 226 -26.57 0.11 -1.64
CA GLU A 226 -26.52 -1.22 -2.22
C GLU A 226 -25.39 -2.02 -1.54
N ASN A 227 -25.69 -3.25 -1.14
CA ASN A 227 -24.68 -4.20 -0.67
C ASN A 227 -23.58 -4.35 -1.73
N VAL A 228 -22.37 -3.88 -1.42
CA VAL A 228 -21.25 -3.96 -2.36
C VAL A 228 -20.72 -5.39 -2.36
N LYS A 229 -21.08 -6.15 -3.40
CA LYS A 229 -20.58 -7.50 -3.65
C LYS A 229 -19.39 -7.45 -4.60
N VAL A 230 -18.18 -7.72 -4.10
CA VAL A 230 -16.98 -7.78 -4.92
C VAL A 230 -16.50 -9.22 -5.05
N ASN A 231 -16.51 -9.75 -6.28
CA ASN A 231 -15.95 -11.05 -6.59
C ASN A 231 -14.49 -10.89 -7.06
N VAL A 232 -13.55 -11.55 -6.39
CA VAL A 232 -12.13 -11.58 -6.77
C VAL A 232 -11.70 -13.04 -6.95
N GLY A 233 -11.89 -13.57 -8.16
CA GLY A 233 -11.64 -15.00 -8.42
C GLY A 233 -12.62 -15.87 -7.64
N SER A 234 -12.12 -16.83 -6.84
CA SER A 234 -12.93 -17.68 -5.96
C SER A 234 -13.29 -17.02 -4.62
N SER A 235 -12.74 -15.84 -4.33
CA SER A 235 -12.95 -15.12 -3.07
C SER A 235 -14.08 -14.11 -3.22
N LYS A 236 -14.88 -13.96 -2.16
CA LYS A 236 -16.00 -13.01 -2.11
C LYS A 236 -15.80 -12.03 -0.96
N VAL A 237 -15.99 -10.75 -1.25
CA VAL A 237 -16.10 -9.68 -0.26
C VAL A 237 -17.54 -9.18 -0.27
N LEU A 238 -18.16 -9.22 0.89
CA LEU A 238 -19.46 -8.64 1.18
C LEU A 238 -19.25 -7.48 2.16
N VAL A 239 -19.75 -6.31 1.81
CA VAL A 239 -19.84 -5.16 2.70
C VAL A 239 -21.31 -4.90 2.98
N GLU A 240 -21.71 -5.09 4.23
CA GLU A 240 -23.07 -4.92 4.73
C GLU A 240 -23.06 -3.83 5.82
N GLY A 241 -23.36 -2.59 5.45
CA GLY A 241 -23.23 -1.46 6.37
C GLY A 241 -21.77 -1.26 6.81
N ASP A 242 -21.52 -1.35 8.11
CA ASP A 242 -20.17 -1.26 8.71
C ASP A 242 -19.46 -2.63 8.79
N ASP A 243 -20.17 -3.72 8.52
CA ASP A 243 -19.64 -5.07 8.61
C ASP A 243 -19.03 -5.55 7.28
N ILE A 244 -17.81 -6.08 7.34
CA ILE A 244 -17.08 -6.61 6.18
C ILE A 244 -16.88 -8.12 6.36
N THR A 245 -17.51 -8.91 5.51
CA THR A 245 -17.36 -10.37 5.48
C THR A 245 -16.50 -10.78 4.28
N ILE A 246 -15.40 -11.50 4.54
CA ILE A 246 -14.51 -12.03 3.50
C ILE A 246 -14.54 -13.56 3.57
N THR A 247 -14.92 -14.21 2.47
CA THR A 247 -14.97 -15.68 2.38
C THR A 247 -14.00 -16.21 1.32
N GLY A 248 -13.37 -17.34 1.60
CA GLY A 248 -12.46 -18.02 0.67
C GLY A 248 -11.04 -17.45 0.61
N VAL A 249 -10.54 -16.82 1.68
CA VAL A 249 -9.14 -16.33 1.79
C VAL A 249 -8.55 -16.75 3.13
N ALA A 250 -7.40 -17.42 3.13
CA ALA A 250 -6.75 -17.93 4.34
C ALA A 250 -5.92 -16.88 5.12
N ASN A 251 -5.81 -15.65 4.62
CA ASN A 251 -5.11 -14.52 5.24
C ASN A 251 -5.53 -13.21 4.55
N SER A 252 -6.48 -12.49 5.14
CA SER A 252 -6.92 -11.16 4.70
C SER A 252 -6.67 -10.14 5.80
N ASP A 253 -6.19 -8.98 5.40
CA ASP A 253 -6.02 -7.82 6.29
C ASP A 253 -7.01 -6.73 5.85
N VAL A 254 -7.77 -6.19 6.81
CA VAL A 254 -8.83 -5.20 6.58
C VAL A 254 -8.51 -3.97 7.42
N LYS A 255 -8.40 -2.83 6.75
CA LYS A 255 -8.15 -1.54 7.40
C LYS A 255 -9.19 -0.53 6.93
N VAL A 256 -10.00 -0.05 7.86
CA VAL A 256 -10.95 1.04 7.64
C VAL A 256 -10.30 2.35 8.08
N VAL A 257 -10.27 3.35 7.21
CA VAL A 257 -9.79 4.71 7.51
C VAL A 257 -10.81 5.70 6.95
N ASN A 258 -11.60 6.32 7.83
CA ASN A 258 -12.75 7.15 7.46
C ASN A 258 -13.69 6.38 6.51
N ASP A 259 -14.09 6.99 5.38
CA ASP A 259 -14.98 6.38 4.36
C ASP A 259 -14.23 5.47 3.37
N THR A 260 -12.98 5.12 3.67
CA THR A 260 -12.14 4.29 2.81
C THR A 260 -11.85 2.94 3.46
N THR A 261 -12.33 1.88 2.83
CA THR A 261 -12.05 0.50 3.22
C THR A 261 -10.95 -0.07 2.34
N LYS A 262 -9.84 -0.49 2.96
CA LYS A 262 -8.72 -1.17 2.30
C LYS A 262 -8.71 -2.64 2.71
N ILE A 263 -8.82 -3.52 1.73
CA ILE A 263 -8.75 -4.96 1.93
C ILE A 263 -7.55 -5.50 1.17
N ARG A 264 -6.66 -6.20 1.87
CA ARG A 264 -5.52 -6.87 1.27
C ARG A 264 -5.73 -8.38 1.33
N MET A 265 -5.88 -8.98 0.15
CA MET A 265 -5.99 -10.42 -0.06
C MET A 265 -4.75 -10.92 -0.80
N GLY A 266 -3.68 -11.20 -0.05
CA GLY A 266 -2.38 -11.58 -0.60
C GLY A 266 -1.75 -10.48 -1.49
N ARG A 267 -1.85 -10.65 -2.82
CA ARG A 267 -1.36 -9.69 -3.84
C ARG A 267 -2.46 -8.80 -4.41
N THR A 268 -3.71 -9.03 -4.05
CA THR A 268 -4.82 -8.20 -4.51
C THR A 268 -5.17 -7.22 -3.42
N ASN A 269 -5.17 -5.93 -3.75
CA ASN A 269 -5.68 -4.87 -2.90
C ASN A 269 -7.01 -4.43 -3.47
N VAL A 270 -8.04 -4.43 -2.64
CA VAL A 270 -9.35 -3.86 -2.93
C VAL A 270 -9.49 -2.60 -2.12
N LEU A 271 -9.80 -1.51 -2.79
CA LEU A 271 -10.02 -0.19 -2.21
C LEU A 271 -11.47 0.18 -2.48
N ILE A 272 -12.24 0.44 -1.43
CA ILE A 272 -13.63 0.88 -1.51
C ILE A 272 -13.66 2.30 -0.95
N ILE A 273 -14.10 3.25 -1.77
CA ILE A 273 -14.31 4.66 -1.37
C ILE A 273 -15.73 5.01 -1.77
N SER A 274 -16.61 5.16 -0.77
CA SER A 274 -18.05 5.33 -1.00
C SER A 274 -18.56 4.25 -1.97
N ASP A 275 -19.04 4.63 -3.15
CA ASP A 275 -19.62 3.71 -4.15
C ASP A 275 -18.59 3.19 -5.17
N SER A 276 -17.33 3.62 -5.06
CA SER A 276 -16.26 3.25 -5.99
C SER A 276 -15.42 2.09 -5.47
N VAL A 277 -15.26 1.05 -6.29
CA VAL A 277 -14.41 -0.11 -6.00
C VAL A 277 -13.24 -0.14 -6.97
N SER A 278 -12.01 -0.09 -6.43
CA SER A 278 -10.76 -0.25 -7.17
C SER A 278 -10.04 -1.52 -6.76
N ILE A 279 -9.75 -2.38 -7.73
CA ILE A 279 -9.01 -3.63 -7.51
C ILE A 279 -7.65 -3.49 -8.18
N THR A 280 -6.60 -3.47 -7.37
CA THR A 280 -5.21 -3.42 -7.86
C THR A 280 -4.49 -4.69 -7.46
N ARG A 281 -3.83 -5.34 -8.43
CA ARG A 281 -3.04 -6.54 -8.17
C ARG A 281 -1.57 -6.19 -8.20
N THR A 282 -0.88 -6.35 -7.07
CA THR A 282 0.56 -6.15 -7.00
C THR A 282 1.24 -7.18 -7.91
N PRO A 283 2.04 -6.75 -8.90
CA PRO A 283 2.71 -7.66 -9.82
C PRO A 283 3.70 -8.54 -9.05
N LYS A 284 3.82 -9.81 -9.46
CA LYS A 284 4.84 -10.71 -8.91
C LYS A 284 6.21 -10.17 -9.34
N LYS A 285 7.01 -9.69 -8.39
CA LYS A 285 8.42 -9.37 -8.64
C LYS A 285 9.17 -10.70 -8.74
N ARG A 286 9.52 -11.12 -9.96
CA ARG A 286 10.51 -12.17 -10.24
C ARG A 286 11.89 -11.69 -9.75
N ARG A 287 12.71 -12.60 -9.25
CA ARG A 287 14.12 -12.31 -8.97
C ARG A 287 14.92 -12.61 -10.23
N ASN A 288 15.88 -11.77 -10.56
CA ASN A 288 16.83 -12.03 -11.63
C ASN A 288 17.76 -13.17 -11.20
N HIS A 289 18.04 -14.10 -12.11
CA HIS A 289 18.88 -15.28 -11.83
C HIS A 289 20.23 -15.22 -12.56
N TRP A 290 20.34 -14.38 -13.59
CA TRP A 290 21.56 -14.11 -14.33
C TRP A 290 22.25 -12.83 -13.87
N ALA A 291 21.50 -11.73 -13.69
CA ALA A 291 22.07 -10.50 -13.14
C ALA A 291 22.59 -10.76 -11.72
N GLY A 292 23.80 -10.27 -11.44
CA GLY A 292 24.48 -10.52 -10.18
C GLY A 292 26.00 -10.56 -10.28
N ILE A 293 26.63 -11.12 -9.25
CA ILE A 293 28.08 -11.28 -9.15
C ILE A 293 28.44 -12.77 -9.23
N ASP A 294 29.18 -13.15 -10.27
CA ASP A 294 29.73 -14.49 -10.45
C ASP A 294 31.17 -14.54 -9.95
N LEU A 295 31.50 -15.56 -9.17
CA LEU A 295 32.86 -15.88 -8.71
C LEU A 295 33.14 -17.35 -8.96
N GLY A 296 34.29 -17.67 -9.55
CA GLY A 296 34.63 -19.06 -9.84
C GLY A 296 36.09 -19.27 -10.16
N ILE A 297 36.42 -20.53 -10.44
CA ILE A 297 37.70 -20.92 -11.02
C ILE A 297 37.58 -20.90 -12.54
N ASN A 298 38.68 -20.61 -13.23
CA ASN A 298 38.75 -20.71 -14.68
C ASN A 298 39.97 -21.53 -15.11
N GLY A 299 39.90 -22.03 -16.34
CA GLY A 299 40.97 -22.84 -16.90
C GLY A 299 40.87 -22.99 -18.40
N PHE A 300 41.69 -23.89 -18.95
CA PHE A 300 41.71 -24.20 -20.36
C PHE A 300 41.54 -25.69 -20.62
N VAL A 301 40.95 -25.98 -21.78
CA VAL A 301 40.88 -27.29 -22.39
C VAL A 301 41.59 -27.21 -23.74
N ASN A 302 42.40 -28.20 -24.10
CA ASN A 302 43.05 -28.24 -25.40
C ASN A 302 42.07 -28.70 -26.52
N ASN A 303 42.53 -28.75 -27.77
CA ASN A 303 41.66 -29.12 -28.91
C ASN A 303 41.12 -30.57 -28.87
N ASN A 304 41.71 -31.44 -28.04
CA ASN A 304 41.27 -32.82 -27.84
C ASN A 304 40.27 -32.95 -26.69
N GLY A 305 39.81 -31.83 -26.09
CA GLY A 305 38.89 -31.87 -24.95
C GLY A 305 39.57 -32.23 -23.62
N SER A 306 40.90 -32.24 -23.55
CA SER A 306 41.65 -32.59 -22.34
C SER A 306 42.05 -31.36 -21.52
N PHE A 307 41.93 -31.48 -20.20
CA PHE A 307 42.46 -30.51 -19.22
C PHE A 307 43.98 -30.59 -19.07
N ASN A 308 44.59 -31.66 -19.60
CA ASN A 308 46.02 -31.82 -19.59
C ASN A 308 46.63 -31.10 -20.79
N LEU A 309 47.36 -30.01 -20.53
CA LEU A 309 48.03 -29.20 -21.54
C LEU A 309 49.43 -29.73 -21.93
N ASN A 310 49.66 -31.02 -21.67
CA ASN A 310 50.88 -31.81 -21.81
C ASN A 310 51.89 -31.31 -22.86
N HIS A 311 53.15 -31.43 -22.46
CA HIS A 311 54.33 -31.09 -23.25
C HIS A 311 54.64 -32.17 -24.29
N ASP A 312 54.50 -31.84 -25.56
CA ASP A 312 55.03 -32.65 -26.67
C ASP A 312 55.84 -31.75 -27.60
N ILE A 313 57.16 -31.68 -27.33
CA ILE A 313 58.14 -30.88 -28.08
C ILE A 313 58.13 -31.25 -29.57
N SER A 314 57.78 -32.49 -29.92
CA SER A 314 57.77 -32.94 -31.32
C SER A 314 56.73 -32.22 -32.19
N LEU A 315 55.73 -31.58 -31.56
CA LEU A 315 54.65 -30.86 -32.23
C LEU A 315 55.00 -29.40 -32.54
N GLU A 316 56.10 -28.86 -32.02
CA GLU A 316 56.51 -27.45 -32.26
C GLU A 316 56.69 -27.16 -33.75
N GLN A 317 57.29 -28.09 -34.50
CA GLN A 317 57.56 -27.94 -35.93
C GLN A 317 56.43 -28.41 -36.85
N THR A 318 55.54 -29.29 -36.37
CA THR A 318 54.54 -29.98 -37.22
C THR A 318 53.09 -29.53 -36.95
N SER A 319 52.78 -29.11 -35.73
CA SER A 319 51.44 -28.72 -35.30
C SER A 319 51.52 -27.76 -34.11
N PRO A 320 52.11 -26.56 -34.29
CA PRO A 320 52.38 -25.66 -33.18
C PRO A 320 51.14 -25.18 -32.43
N LYS A 321 49.98 -25.20 -33.07
CA LYS A 321 48.69 -24.93 -32.44
C LYS A 321 48.36 -25.90 -31.28
N LYS A 322 48.97 -27.09 -31.26
CA LYS A 322 48.78 -28.10 -30.20
C LYS A 322 49.74 -27.92 -29.02
N VAL A 323 50.72 -27.02 -29.12
CA VAL A 323 51.70 -26.78 -28.05
C VAL A 323 51.10 -25.83 -27.03
N THR A 324 50.60 -26.39 -25.92
CA THR A 324 49.79 -25.66 -24.93
C THR A 324 50.43 -25.50 -23.56
N GLN A 325 51.55 -26.19 -23.30
CA GLN A 325 52.15 -26.32 -21.96
C GLN A 325 52.48 -24.99 -21.27
N PHE A 326 52.84 -23.97 -22.05
CA PHE A 326 53.26 -22.67 -21.53
C PHE A 326 52.06 -21.86 -20.98
N MET A 327 50.84 -22.33 -21.26
CA MET A 327 49.59 -21.82 -20.73
C MET A 327 49.06 -22.66 -19.56
N GLU A 328 49.83 -23.62 -19.04
CA GLU A 328 49.47 -24.34 -17.80
C GLU A 328 49.25 -23.38 -16.64
N LEU A 329 48.22 -23.68 -15.84
CA LEU A 329 47.74 -22.78 -14.80
C LEU A 329 47.98 -23.32 -13.39
N ASP A 330 48.24 -22.38 -12.47
CA ASP A 330 47.99 -22.57 -11.05
C ASP A 330 46.49 -22.31 -10.79
N TYR A 331 45.71 -23.40 -10.78
CA TYR A 331 44.25 -23.33 -10.60
C TYR A 331 43.83 -22.72 -9.26
N ALA A 332 44.65 -22.82 -8.21
CA ALA A 332 44.33 -22.21 -6.91
C ALA A 332 44.39 -20.66 -6.95
N LYS A 333 45.08 -20.10 -7.96
CA LYS A 333 45.23 -18.66 -8.17
C LYS A 333 44.55 -18.17 -9.45
N SER A 334 43.91 -19.07 -10.20
CA SER A 334 43.18 -18.77 -11.42
C SER A 334 41.69 -18.66 -11.13
N TRP A 335 41.13 -17.48 -11.40
CA TRP A 335 39.77 -17.16 -11.00
C TRP A 335 39.09 -16.24 -12.01
N VAL A 336 37.76 -16.30 -12.02
CA VAL A 336 36.87 -15.45 -12.79
C VAL A 336 36.01 -14.62 -11.85
N PHE A 337 35.78 -13.38 -12.24
CA PHE A 337 34.79 -12.47 -11.64
C PHE A 337 33.90 -11.92 -12.76
N SER A 338 32.59 -12.01 -12.61
CA SER A 338 31.66 -11.33 -13.51
C SER A 338 30.68 -10.45 -12.76
N LEU A 339 30.44 -9.25 -13.29
CA LEU A 339 29.39 -8.35 -12.86
C LEU A 339 28.33 -8.28 -13.97
N ASN A 340 27.25 -9.03 -13.80
CA ASN A 340 26.11 -9.07 -14.72
C ASN A 340 25.11 -7.99 -14.28
N PHE A 341 25.23 -6.79 -14.85
CA PHE A 341 24.56 -5.58 -14.34
C PHE A 341 23.17 -5.33 -14.93
N TYR A 342 22.77 -6.04 -15.97
CA TYR A 342 21.44 -5.89 -16.59
C TYR A 342 20.88 -7.24 -17.02
N GLU A 343 19.69 -7.61 -16.56
CA GLU A 343 18.93 -8.77 -17.05
C GLU A 343 17.60 -8.32 -17.64
N HIS A 344 17.25 -8.89 -18.78
CA HIS A 344 15.92 -8.82 -19.37
C HIS A 344 15.36 -10.23 -19.57
N PHE A 345 14.18 -10.48 -19.02
CA PHE A 345 13.49 -11.77 -19.13
C PHE A 345 12.24 -11.65 -19.99
N PHE A 346 12.27 -12.27 -21.17
CA PHE A 346 11.13 -12.45 -22.04
C PHE A 346 10.29 -13.64 -21.58
N LYS A 347 9.13 -13.34 -21.00
CA LYS A 347 8.17 -14.37 -20.58
C LYS A 347 7.63 -15.12 -21.80
N ILE A 348 7.65 -16.45 -21.77
CA ILE A 348 6.96 -17.30 -22.75
C ILE A 348 5.70 -17.89 -22.08
N TYR A 349 5.85 -18.53 -20.92
CA TYR A 349 4.72 -19.06 -20.15
C TYR A 349 4.82 -18.67 -18.67
N GLN A 350 3.88 -17.83 -18.23
CA GLN A 350 3.86 -17.25 -16.89
C GLN A 350 5.24 -16.64 -16.51
N HIS A 351 5.66 -16.79 -15.25
CA HIS A 351 7.03 -16.47 -14.80
C HIS A 351 7.89 -17.72 -14.59
N ARG A 352 7.47 -18.85 -15.18
CA ARG A 352 8.11 -20.16 -14.99
C ARG A 352 8.98 -20.57 -16.17
N PHE A 353 8.68 -20.05 -17.36
CA PHE A 353 9.43 -20.38 -18.57
C PHE A 353 9.61 -19.14 -19.44
N GLY A 354 10.83 -18.91 -19.90
CA GLY A 354 11.13 -17.79 -20.77
C GLY A 354 12.58 -17.73 -21.20
N LEU A 355 12.91 -16.62 -21.84
CA LEU A 355 14.22 -16.36 -22.43
C LEU A 355 14.88 -15.19 -21.68
N VAL A 356 16.13 -15.39 -21.26
CA VAL A 356 16.94 -14.42 -20.54
C VAL A 356 17.98 -13.84 -21.49
N THR A 357 18.06 -12.52 -21.53
CA THR A 357 19.19 -11.79 -22.10
C THR A 357 19.68 -10.71 -21.13
N GLY A 358 20.77 -10.01 -21.45
CA GLY A 358 21.37 -9.08 -20.52
C GLY A 358 22.70 -8.46 -20.97
N LEU A 359 23.36 -7.77 -20.04
CA LEU A 359 24.72 -7.26 -20.20
C LEU A 359 25.53 -7.47 -18.92
N GLY A 360 26.79 -7.86 -19.09
CA GLY A 360 27.69 -8.15 -17.99
C GLY A 360 29.15 -7.91 -18.37
N LEU A 361 29.98 -7.67 -17.35
CA LEU A 361 31.42 -7.55 -17.47
C LEU A 361 32.05 -8.81 -16.90
N GLU A 362 33.05 -9.38 -17.58
CA GLU A 362 33.76 -10.56 -17.12
C GLU A 362 35.25 -10.30 -17.11
N TYR A 363 35.86 -10.56 -15.95
CA TYR A 363 37.28 -10.44 -15.71
C TYR A 363 37.88 -11.80 -15.39
N ASN A 364 38.77 -12.26 -16.26
CA ASN A 364 39.49 -13.51 -16.05
C ASN A 364 40.91 -13.21 -15.59
N ASN A 365 41.34 -13.92 -14.55
CA ASN A 365 42.73 -13.97 -14.11
C ASN A 365 43.23 -15.41 -14.24
N TYR A 366 44.06 -15.69 -15.24
CA TYR A 366 44.77 -16.95 -15.40
C TYR A 366 46.17 -16.80 -14.82
N GLU A 367 46.48 -17.52 -13.74
CA GLU A 367 47.83 -17.54 -13.16
C GLU A 367 48.64 -18.65 -13.84
N LEU A 368 49.61 -18.28 -14.67
CA LEU A 368 50.49 -19.22 -15.34
C LEU A 368 51.41 -19.90 -14.31
N LYS A 369 51.50 -21.22 -14.39
CA LYS A 369 52.27 -22.06 -13.46
C LYS A 369 53.79 -21.89 -13.66
N HIS A 370 54.20 -21.68 -14.91
CA HIS A 370 55.60 -21.60 -15.31
C HIS A 370 56.04 -20.14 -15.50
N ASN A 371 57.36 -19.89 -15.48
CA ASN A 371 57.96 -18.56 -15.72
C ASN A 371 57.91 -18.21 -17.22
N VAL A 372 56.71 -18.03 -17.75
CA VAL A 372 56.48 -17.79 -19.17
C VAL A 372 56.14 -16.32 -19.41
N ARG A 373 56.71 -15.73 -20.44
CA ARG A 373 56.27 -14.44 -21.01
C ARG A 373 55.59 -14.71 -22.34
N LEU A 374 54.39 -14.19 -22.53
CA LEU A 374 53.72 -14.24 -23.83
C LEU A 374 54.22 -13.11 -24.71
N ILE A 375 54.39 -13.41 -25.99
CA ILE A 375 54.69 -12.44 -27.04
C ILE A 375 53.72 -12.67 -28.19
N GLU A 376 53.33 -11.61 -28.89
CA GLU A 376 52.35 -11.68 -29.97
C GLU A 376 52.97 -11.91 -31.35
N ASP A 377 54.29 -11.75 -31.45
CA ASP A 377 55.12 -11.88 -32.65
C ASP A 377 56.05 -13.12 -32.60
N GLY A 378 55.64 -14.15 -31.87
CA GLY A 378 56.46 -15.33 -31.57
C GLY A 378 56.58 -16.37 -32.68
N GLY A 379 56.04 -16.11 -33.88
CA GLY A 379 56.05 -17.08 -34.99
C GLY A 379 57.45 -17.55 -35.39
N ALA A 380 58.46 -16.67 -35.27
CA ALA A 380 59.86 -17.00 -35.55
C ALA A 380 60.43 -18.10 -34.64
N PHE A 381 59.88 -18.30 -33.44
CA PHE A 381 60.33 -19.34 -32.50
C PHE A 381 59.68 -20.70 -32.76
N VAL A 382 58.75 -20.79 -33.72
CA VAL A 382 57.92 -21.96 -33.95
C VAL A 382 58.43 -22.82 -35.11
N SER A 383 58.64 -22.25 -36.31
CA SER A 383 59.26 -22.98 -37.44
C SER A 383 59.67 -22.06 -38.60
N ASN A 384 60.84 -22.29 -39.19
CA ASN A 384 61.32 -21.59 -40.40
C ASN A 384 60.68 -22.09 -41.71
N THR A 385 59.87 -23.15 -41.67
CA THR A 385 59.36 -23.85 -42.87
C THR A 385 57.86 -23.64 -43.09
N ILE A 386 57.17 -22.96 -42.19
CA ILE A 386 55.72 -22.71 -42.30
C ILE A 386 55.50 -21.30 -42.82
N ASN A 387 55.60 -21.13 -44.14
CA ASN A 387 55.34 -19.88 -44.89
C ASN A 387 53.89 -19.34 -44.77
N ASN A 388 53.12 -19.75 -43.76
CA ASN A 388 51.74 -19.31 -43.53
C ASN A 388 51.47 -18.83 -42.08
N PHE A 389 52.44 -18.85 -41.18
CA PHE A 389 52.33 -18.13 -39.90
C PHE A 389 53.16 -16.86 -39.99
N ASN A 390 52.47 -15.77 -40.37
CA ASN A 390 52.99 -14.41 -40.24
C ASN A 390 53.54 -14.20 -38.82
N GLU A 391 54.51 -13.29 -38.69
CA GLU A 391 55.15 -12.85 -37.43
C GLU A 391 54.17 -12.85 -36.24
N ASN A 392 52.93 -12.44 -36.47
CA ASN A 392 51.77 -12.39 -35.55
C ASN A 392 51.22 -13.75 -35.01
N TYR A 393 52.05 -14.60 -34.41
CA TYR A 393 51.63 -15.81 -33.67
C TYR A 393 52.02 -15.74 -32.19
N THR A 394 51.06 -15.98 -31.29
CA THR A 394 51.32 -15.91 -29.85
C THR A 394 52.12 -17.11 -29.34
N TRP A 395 53.26 -16.84 -28.71
CA TRP A 395 54.14 -17.84 -28.14
C TRP A 395 54.52 -17.53 -26.68
N GLY A 396 54.82 -18.57 -25.92
CA GLY A 396 55.32 -18.45 -24.55
C GLY A 396 56.83 -18.64 -24.47
N LEU A 397 57.57 -17.56 -24.21
CA LEU A 397 58.99 -17.60 -23.90
C LEU A 397 59.20 -18.00 -22.44
N VAL A 398 59.83 -19.15 -22.21
CA VAL A 398 60.22 -19.60 -20.88
C VAL A 398 61.46 -18.84 -20.42
N ASP A 399 61.38 -18.22 -19.25
CA ASP A 399 62.52 -17.55 -18.61
C ASP A 399 63.16 -18.49 -17.57
N THR A 400 64.40 -18.91 -17.85
CA THR A 400 65.17 -19.81 -16.99
C THR A 400 66.06 -19.05 -15.99
N ASN A 401 66.28 -17.75 -16.21
CA ASN A 401 67.22 -16.95 -15.42
C ASN A 401 66.52 -16.27 -14.25
N VAL A 402 65.19 -16.16 -14.33
CA VAL A 402 64.39 -15.39 -13.38
C VAL A 402 63.20 -16.22 -12.90
N SER A 403 62.95 -16.20 -11.59
CA SER A 403 61.77 -16.83 -10.99
C SER A 403 60.64 -15.82 -10.80
N PHE A 404 59.46 -16.12 -11.32
CA PHE A 404 58.32 -15.23 -11.24
C PHE A 404 57.51 -15.53 -9.96
N SER A 405 57.38 -14.53 -9.08
CA SER A 405 56.52 -14.62 -7.89
C SER A 405 55.04 -14.45 -8.21
N LYS A 406 54.74 -13.95 -9.42
CA LYS A 406 53.42 -13.75 -9.98
C LYS A 406 53.54 -13.82 -11.49
N ASN A 407 52.67 -14.56 -12.15
CA ASN A 407 52.60 -14.59 -13.60
C ASN A 407 51.15 -14.71 -14.04
N ARG A 408 50.57 -13.60 -14.50
CA ARG A 408 49.13 -13.49 -14.74
C ARG A 408 48.83 -13.06 -16.16
N PHE A 409 48.08 -13.89 -16.85
CA PHE A 409 47.40 -13.52 -18.08
C PHE A 409 45.95 -13.16 -17.76
N LYS A 410 45.50 -11.99 -18.19
CA LYS A 410 44.17 -11.46 -17.85
C LYS A 410 43.43 -11.07 -19.10
N THR A 411 42.14 -11.37 -19.13
CA THR A 411 41.24 -10.93 -20.19
C THR A 411 40.03 -10.24 -19.58
N PHE A 412 39.50 -9.24 -20.26
CA PHE A 412 38.32 -8.50 -19.85
C PHE A 412 37.32 -8.43 -21.00
N TYR A 413 36.10 -8.90 -20.77
CA TYR A 413 35.03 -8.99 -21.76
C TYR A 413 33.79 -8.23 -21.31
N ILE A 414 33.04 -7.70 -22.26
CA ILE A 414 31.61 -7.42 -22.10
C ILE A 414 30.83 -8.58 -22.73
N ASN A 415 29.79 -9.05 -22.04
CA ASN A 415 29.03 -10.24 -22.39
C ASN A 415 27.54 -9.92 -22.53
N ALA A 416 26.90 -10.56 -23.51
CA ALA A 416 25.46 -10.63 -23.69
C ALA A 416 25.02 -12.10 -23.72
N PRO A 417 24.20 -12.56 -22.76
CA PRO A 417 23.69 -13.92 -22.72
C PRO A 417 22.42 -14.06 -23.58
N LEU A 418 22.16 -15.30 -24.00
CA LEU A 418 20.90 -15.76 -24.55
C LEU A 418 20.57 -17.13 -23.96
N LEU A 419 19.75 -17.16 -22.92
CA LEU A 419 19.47 -18.37 -22.13
C LEU A 419 17.99 -18.72 -22.16
N PHE A 420 17.69 -20.01 -22.22
CA PHE A 420 16.39 -20.51 -21.83
C PHE A 420 16.39 -20.73 -20.32
N GLU A 421 15.33 -20.30 -19.65
CA GLU A 421 15.18 -20.50 -18.20
C GLU A 421 13.85 -21.17 -17.84
N ILE A 422 13.95 -22.14 -16.93
CA ILE A 422 12.85 -22.79 -16.24
C ILE A 422 12.95 -22.47 -14.75
N ASN A 423 11.84 -22.07 -14.13
CA ASN A 423 11.70 -21.79 -12.71
C ASN A 423 10.48 -22.50 -12.13
N THR A 424 10.66 -23.25 -11.04
CA THR A 424 9.64 -24.12 -10.46
C THR A 424 8.62 -23.40 -9.58
N GLY A 425 8.86 -22.15 -9.20
CA GLY A 425 8.00 -21.46 -8.23
C GLY A 425 7.99 -19.94 -8.33
N ASP A 426 7.01 -19.36 -7.63
CA ASP A 426 6.83 -17.91 -7.56
C ASP A 426 7.47 -17.27 -6.29
N HIS A 427 8.11 -18.10 -5.45
CA HIS A 427 8.71 -17.66 -4.19
C HIS A 427 10.17 -17.30 -4.39
N LYS A 428 10.53 -16.04 -4.10
CA LYS A 428 11.89 -15.50 -4.33
C LYS A 428 13.04 -16.29 -3.71
N ASN A 429 12.82 -16.97 -2.58
CA ASN A 429 13.89 -17.61 -1.81
C ASN A 429 13.79 -19.15 -1.73
N LYS A 430 12.81 -19.76 -2.39
CA LYS A 430 12.54 -21.21 -2.29
C LYS A 430 12.36 -21.91 -3.64
N SER A 431 12.38 -21.16 -4.74
CA SER A 431 12.14 -21.72 -6.06
C SER A 431 13.46 -22.22 -6.66
N PHE A 432 13.42 -23.42 -7.23
CA PHE A 432 14.51 -23.94 -8.03
C PHE A 432 14.45 -23.32 -9.42
N HIS A 433 15.59 -22.93 -9.95
CA HIS A 433 15.69 -22.48 -11.34
C HIS A 433 16.87 -23.15 -12.05
N LEU A 434 16.69 -23.34 -13.34
CA LEU A 434 17.66 -23.88 -14.27
C LEU A 434 17.66 -22.99 -15.51
N SER A 435 18.84 -22.58 -15.96
CA SER A 435 19.02 -21.90 -17.23
C SER A 435 20.15 -22.50 -18.03
N ALA A 436 20.01 -22.51 -19.35
CA ALA A 436 21.03 -23.00 -20.26
C ALA A 436 20.97 -22.21 -21.57
N GLY A 437 22.13 -21.97 -22.18
CA GLY A 437 22.19 -21.27 -23.46
C GLY A 437 23.59 -20.80 -23.81
N ALA A 438 23.67 -19.70 -24.55
CA ALA A 438 24.92 -19.14 -25.04
C ALA A 438 25.25 -17.80 -24.40
N ILE A 439 26.54 -17.49 -24.30
CA ILE A 439 27.08 -16.17 -23.96
C ILE A 439 27.90 -15.70 -25.16
N PHE A 440 27.57 -14.51 -25.64
CA PHE A 440 28.32 -13.80 -26.67
C PHE A 440 29.14 -12.72 -25.98
N GLY A 441 30.45 -12.71 -26.18
CA GLY A 441 31.35 -11.74 -25.54
C GLY A 441 32.18 -10.98 -26.56
N TYR A 442 32.44 -9.71 -26.25
CA TYR A 442 33.41 -8.86 -26.94
C TYR A 442 34.54 -8.49 -25.98
N LYS A 443 35.77 -8.74 -26.39
CA LYS A 443 36.97 -8.48 -25.59
C LYS A 443 37.25 -6.98 -25.57
N PHE A 444 37.39 -6.43 -24.37
CA PHE A 444 37.76 -5.03 -24.18
C PHE A 444 39.27 -4.85 -24.09
N THR A 445 39.96 -5.71 -23.34
CA THR A 445 41.42 -5.64 -23.18
C THR A 445 42.01 -6.96 -22.70
N THR A 446 43.28 -7.17 -23.05
CA THR A 446 44.13 -8.23 -22.51
C THR A 446 45.27 -7.59 -21.72
N ARG A 447 45.74 -8.26 -20.68
CA ARG A 447 46.88 -7.80 -19.89
C ARG A 447 47.69 -8.96 -19.36
N MET A 448 48.97 -8.98 -19.66
CA MET A 448 49.93 -9.80 -18.96
C MET A 448 50.57 -9.01 -17.82
N LYS A 449 50.76 -9.67 -16.67
CA LYS A 449 51.44 -9.08 -15.51
C LYS A 449 52.27 -10.13 -14.82
N TYR A 450 53.58 -9.91 -14.79
CA TYR A 450 54.49 -10.75 -14.04
C TYR A 450 55.36 -9.93 -13.08
N LYS A 451 55.85 -10.60 -12.03
CA LYS A 451 56.74 -10.01 -11.03
C LYS A 451 57.93 -10.91 -10.80
N TYR A 452 59.10 -10.32 -10.66
CA TYR A 452 60.34 -11.02 -10.37
C TYR A 452 61.26 -10.19 -9.49
N LYS A 453 62.30 -10.81 -8.97
CA LYS A 453 63.37 -10.09 -8.26
C LYS A 453 64.57 -9.92 -9.18
N ASP A 454 65.10 -8.70 -9.21
CA ASP A 454 66.36 -8.36 -9.88
C ASP A 454 67.26 -7.67 -8.88
N ASN A 455 68.44 -8.23 -8.62
CA ASN A 455 69.39 -7.76 -7.59
C ASN A 455 68.76 -7.51 -6.19
N GLY A 456 67.72 -8.27 -5.84
CA GLY A 456 67.02 -8.16 -4.56
C GLY A 456 65.75 -7.28 -4.61
N ASP A 457 65.63 -6.40 -5.60
CA ASP A 457 64.48 -5.50 -5.78
C ASP A 457 63.35 -6.17 -6.58
N GLU A 458 62.10 -5.96 -6.15
CA GLU A 458 60.94 -6.51 -6.85
C GLU A 458 60.59 -5.66 -8.07
N GLN A 459 60.74 -6.26 -9.26
CA GLN A 459 60.28 -5.70 -10.52
C GLN A 459 58.86 -6.17 -10.84
N LYS A 460 58.07 -5.29 -11.46
CA LYS A 460 56.68 -5.55 -11.83
C LYS A 460 56.40 -5.04 -13.22
N VAL A 461 56.24 -5.95 -14.15
CA VAL A 461 55.92 -5.63 -15.55
C VAL A 461 54.43 -5.79 -15.77
N LYS A 462 53.86 -4.88 -16.58
CA LYS A 462 52.50 -4.97 -17.09
C LYS A 462 52.55 -4.71 -18.58
N ASP A 463 52.07 -5.67 -19.35
CA ASP A 463 51.97 -5.58 -20.80
C ASP A 463 50.49 -5.65 -21.17
N ASN A 464 50.03 -4.68 -21.97
CA ASN A 464 48.64 -4.59 -22.43
C ASN A 464 48.50 -4.93 -23.92
N SER A 465 49.50 -5.62 -24.50
CA SER A 465 49.42 -6.17 -25.85
C SER A 465 48.21 -7.07 -26.02
N ASP A 466 47.79 -7.29 -27.26
CA ASP A 466 46.59 -8.08 -27.53
C ASP A 466 46.85 -9.57 -27.34
N PHE A 467 48.10 -9.99 -27.63
CA PHE A 467 48.51 -11.40 -27.64
C PHE A 467 47.66 -12.23 -28.60
N ASN A 468 47.23 -11.63 -29.71
CA ASN A 468 46.36 -12.24 -30.73
C ASN A 468 45.15 -12.97 -30.14
N THR A 469 44.58 -12.43 -29.06
CA THR A 469 43.44 -13.07 -28.39
C THR A 469 42.17 -12.83 -29.18
N ASN A 470 41.25 -13.80 -29.21
CA ASN A 470 40.04 -13.66 -30.00
C ASN A 470 39.19 -12.47 -29.50
N PRO A 471 38.89 -11.48 -30.36
CA PRO A 471 38.08 -10.33 -29.95
C PRO A 471 36.62 -10.70 -29.68
N PHE A 472 36.13 -11.82 -30.23
CA PHE A 472 34.78 -12.33 -30.02
C PHE A 472 34.83 -13.69 -29.35
N LYS A 473 33.94 -13.92 -28.39
CA LYS A 473 33.74 -15.25 -27.81
C LYS A 473 32.31 -15.71 -27.90
N VAL A 474 32.14 -17.01 -28.14
CA VAL A 474 30.86 -17.71 -28.01
C VAL A 474 31.08 -18.82 -26.99
N ALA A 475 30.26 -18.87 -25.95
CA ALA A 475 30.37 -19.87 -24.90
C ALA A 475 29.03 -20.51 -24.58
N LEU A 476 29.02 -21.80 -24.30
CA LEU A 476 27.86 -22.48 -23.71
C LEU A 476 27.88 -22.29 -22.20
N THR A 477 26.72 -22.05 -21.61
CA THR A 477 26.58 -21.93 -20.16
C THR A 477 25.37 -22.69 -19.66
N VAL A 478 25.51 -23.28 -18.47
CA VAL A 478 24.42 -23.87 -17.69
C VAL A 478 24.49 -23.28 -16.29
N ARG A 479 23.34 -22.92 -15.73
CA ARG A 479 23.21 -22.38 -14.38
C ARG A 479 22.04 -23.02 -13.66
N ALA A 480 22.24 -23.40 -12.40
CA ALA A 480 21.20 -23.99 -11.57
C ALA A 480 21.29 -23.44 -10.15
N GLY A 481 20.14 -23.22 -9.50
CA GLY A 481 20.14 -22.62 -8.18
C GLY A 481 18.84 -22.76 -7.41
N VAL A 482 18.94 -22.55 -6.10
CA VAL A 482 17.81 -22.48 -5.16
C VAL A 482 18.05 -21.32 -4.19
N GLY A 483 17.09 -20.40 -4.14
CA GLY A 483 17.14 -19.28 -3.21
C GLY A 483 18.32 -18.34 -3.50
N TRP A 484 19.27 -18.24 -2.58
CA TRP A 484 20.44 -17.35 -2.73
C TRP A 484 21.66 -18.04 -3.33
N LEU A 485 21.68 -19.38 -3.37
CA LEU A 485 22.79 -20.16 -3.89
C LEU A 485 22.53 -20.55 -5.34
N ASN A 486 23.40 -20.09 -6.22
CA ASN A 486 23.35 -20.31 -7.66
C ASN A 486 24.71 -20.79 -8.14
N LEU A 487 24.73 -21.84 -8.95
CA LEU A 487 25.92 -22.39 -9.56
C LEU A 487 25.91 -22.10 -11.05
N PHE A 488 27.07 -21.86 -11.63
CA PHE A 488 27.24 -21.75 -13.07
C PHE A 488 28.43 -22.59 -13.56
N ALA A 489 28.32 -23.06 -14.79
CA ALA A 489 29.41 -23.62 -15.56
C ALA A 489 29.36 -23.02 -16.98
N THR A 490 30.51 -22.64 -17.50
CA THR A 490 30.66 -22.02 -18.82
C THR A 490 31.82 -22.67 -19.57
N TYR A 491 31.63 -22.96 -20.85
CA TYR A 491 32.63 -23.53 -21.74
C TYR A 491 32.66 -22.76 -23.06
N ASN A 492 33.81 -22.19 -23.43
CA ASN A 492 33.95 -21.43 -24.66
C ASN A 492 34.02 -22.39 -25.87
N LEU A 493 33.20 -22.11 -26.88
CA LEU A 493 33.26 -22.77 -28.20
C LEU A 493 34.28 -22.12 -29.12
N THR A 494 34.62 -20.86 -28.87
CA THR A 494 35.68 -20.13 -29.57
C THR A 494 37.01 -20.28 -28.82
N PRO A 495 38.14 -20.52 -29.52
CA PRO A 495 39.44 -20.56 -28.89
C PRO A 495 39.85 -19.20 -28.30
N LEU A 496 40.74 -19.23 -27.31
CA LEU A 496 41.28 -18.05 -26.62
C LEU A 496 42.02 -17.12 -27.59
N PHE A 497 42.73 -17.70 -28.56
CA PHE A 497 43.49 -16.99 -29.58
C PHE A 497 42.74 -16.99 -30.91
N GLU A 498 43.00 -15.98 -31.74
CA GLU A 498 42.49 -15.94 -33.11
C GLU A 498 42.96 -17.16 -33.92
N SER A 499 42.16 -17.57 -34.89
CA SER A 499 42.45 -18.76 -35.70
C SER A 499 43.82 -18.65 -36.37
N GLY A 500 44.72 -19.56 -36.00
CA GLY A 500 46.08 -19.59 -36.55
C GLY A 500 47.04 -18.54 -35.98
N ARG A 501 46.69 -17.82 -34.93
CA ARG A 501 47.57 -16.81 -34.29
C ARG A 501 47.95 -17.16 -32.85
N GLY A 502 47.76 -18.42 -32.46
CA GLY A 502 48.16 -18.93 -31.16
C GLY A 502 47.75 -20.40 -30.99
N PRO A 503 48.03 -21.00 -29.83
CA PRO A 503 47.63 -22.36 -29.53
C PRO A 503 46.11 -22.51 -29.38
N GLU A 504 45.58 -23.68 -29.69
CA GLU A 504 44.15 -23.98 -29.58
C GLU A 504 43.77 -24.32 -28.14
N LEU A 505 43.35 -23.29 -27.40
CA LEU A 505 42.88 -23.38 -26.02
C LEU A 505 41.45 -22.88 -25.91
N TYR A 506 40.60 -23.65 -25.23
CA TYR A 506 39.20 -23.33 -24.99
C TYR A 506 39.00 -23.02 -23.52
N PRO A 507 38.73 -21.75 -23.15
CA PRO A 507 38.50 -21.38 -21.76
C PRO A 507 37.24 -22.03 -21.19
N PHE A 508 37.28 -22.40 -19.91
CA PHE A 508 36.11 -22.79 -19.15
C PHE A 508 36.08 -22.08 -17.80
N SER A 509 34.91 -22.05 -17.15
CA SER A 509 34.74 -21.51 -15.81
C SER A 509 33.64 -22.23 -15.06
N VAL A 510 33.82 -22.43 -13.75
CA VAL A 510 32.82 -23.02 -12.86
C VAL A 510 32.82 -22.25 -11.54
N GLY A 511 31.64 -21.94 -11.01
CA GLY A 511 31.56 -21.10 -9.81
C GLY A 511 30.16 -20.91 -9.25
N VAL A 512 30.06 -19.91 -8.39
CA VAL A 512 28.84 -19.49 -7.68
C VAL A 512 28.42 -18.07 -8.09
N THR A 513 27.12 -17.79 -8.08
CA THR A 513 26.57 -16.42 -8.17
C THR A 513 26.07 -16.01 -6.79
N LEU A 514 26.67 -14.99 -6.17
CA LEU A 514 26.45 -14.67 -4.75
C LEU A 514 25.37 -13.61 -4.49
N LEU A 515 25.08 -12.74 -5.45
CA LEU A 515 24.15 -11.62 -5.29
C LEU A 515 23.33 -11.40 -6.56
N GLY A 516 22.19 -12.08 -6.70
CA GLY A 516 21.23 -11.74 -7.75
C GLY A 516 20.36 -10.55 -7.36
N PHE A 517 20.44 -9.43 -8.09
CA PHE A 517 19.71 -8.18 -7.84
C PHE A 517 18.54 -7.95 -8.82
#